data_AF-A0A966QC14-F1
#
_entry.id   AF-A0A966QC14-F1
#
_cell.length_a   1.000
_cell.length_b   1.000
_cell.length_c   1.000
_cell.angle_alpha   90.00
_cell.angle_beta   90.00
_cell.angle_gamma   90.00
#
_symmetry.space_group_name_H-M   'P 1'
#
loop_
_entity.id
_entity.type
_entity.pdbx_description
1 polymer ?
#
loop_
_entity_poly.entity_id
_entity_poly.type
_entity_poly.pdbx_seq_one_letter_code
_entity_poly.pdbx_strand_id
1 'polypeptide(L)'
;MYLKSMTLKGFKSFAAPTTLRFEPGITCVVGPNGSGKSNVVDALAWVMGEQGAKSLRGGKMEDVIFAGTSGRAPLGRAEVSVTIDNSDGALPIDFTEVTISRTLFRNGQSDYQINGENTRLLDIQELLSDSGIGREMHVIVGQGQLDAILMANPEERRGFIEEAAGILKHRKRKEKALRKLESMQGNMSRIQDLTNELRRQLRPLGKQAEVAKKAAVIQADVRDAKLRILADDILAYRSTLDSEVADESALRARRSEVEQDLDRLRNREIELDRIAAVESPQLSAAQDNYYNLTGQREKLRGTQNLASERARFLAEEAEEARTTGRDPVAMESEAREL
;
A
#
# COMPACT_ATOMS: atom_id res chain seq x y z
N MET A 1 -67.11 26.36 2.08
CA MET A 1 -65.89 26.91 1.49
C MET A 1 -66.26 28.06 0.58
N TYR A 2 -65.72 29.25 0.82
CA TYR A 2 -65.91 30.39 -0.09
C TYR A 2 -64.71 31.35 -0.04
N LEU A 3 -64.53 32.14 -1.10
CA LEU A 3 -63.53 33.19 -1.13
C LEU A 3 -63.98 34.32 -0.20
N LYS A 4 -63.19 34.66 0.83
CA LYS A 4 -63.53 35.68 1.84
C LYS A 4 -62.90 37.04 1.52
N SER A 5 -61.64 37.03 1.10
CA SER A 5 -60.97 38.27 0.65
C SER A 5 -59.86 38.01 -0.36
N MET A 6 -59.55 39.01 -1.17
CA MET A 6 -58.38 39.01 -2.05
C MET A 6 -57.67 40.36 -1.96
N THR A 7 -56.37 40.35 -1.69
CA THR A 7 -55.53 41.55 -1.66
C THR A 7 -54.60 41.55 -2.85
N LEU A 8 -54.59 42.64 -3.62
CA LEU A 8 -53.72 42.84 -4.78
C LEU A 8 -52.74 43.98 -4.48
N LYS A 9 -51.44 43.77 -4.73
CA LYS A 9 -50.40 44.78 -4.58
C LYS A 9 -49.45 44.71 -5.76
N GLY A 10 -49.36 45.78 -6.54
CA GLY A 10 -48.48 45.84 -7.70
C GLY A 10 -48.81 44.84 -8.81
N PHE A 11 -50.03 44.29 -8.83
CA PHE A 11 -50.46 43.32 -9.83
C PHE A 11 -51.21 44.02 -10.97
N LYS A 12 -50.64 44.02 -12.17
CA LYS A 12 -51.20 44.67 -13.37
C LYS A 12 -51.70 46.08 -13.07
N SER A 13 -52.99 46.35 -13.26
CA SER A 13 -53.61 47.67 -13.02
C SER A 13 -53.64 48.11 -11.55
N PHE A 14 -53.36 47.22 -10.59
CA PHE A 14 -53.45 47.49 -9.15
C PHE A 14 -52.09 47.94 -8.58
N ALA A 15 -51.76 49.22 -8.79
CA ALA A 15 -50.52 49.80 -8.27
C ALA A 15 -50.52 49.99 -6.74
N ALA A 16 -51.66 50.38 -6.17
CA ALA A 16 -51.82 50.50 -4.72
C ALA A 16 -52.37 49.19 -4.13
N PRO A 17 -52.09 48.88 -2.85
CA PRO A 17 -52.73 47.78 -2.15
C PRO A 17 -54.25 47.93 -2.16
N THR A 18 -54.94 47.00 -2.82
CA THR A 18 -56.40 46.95 -2.90
C THR A 18 -56.89 45.64 -2.34
N THR A 19 -57.74 45.71 -1.30
CA THR A 19 -58.39 44.52 -0.71
C THR A 19 -59.83 44.46 -1.15
N LEU A 20 -60.20 43.37 -1.81
CA LEU A 20 -61.57 43.03 -2.18
C LEU A 20 -62.12 42.07 -1.13
N ARG A 21 -63.30 42.37 -0.59
CA ARG A 21 -64.03 41.50 0.33
C ARG A 21 -65.18 40.84 -0.42
N PHE A 22 -65.36 39.56 -0.19
CA PHE A 22 -66.36 38.75 -0.87
C PHE A 22 -67.30 38.16 0.17
N GLU A 23 -68.59 38.15 -0.16
CA GLU A 23 -69.62 37.54 0.66
C GLU A 23 -70.04 36.20 0.03
N PRO A 24 -70.54 35.24 0.83
CA PRO A 24 -71.13 34.02 0.29
C PRO A 24 -72.27 34.35 -0.68
N GLY A 25 -72.25 33.73 -1.88
CA GLY A 25 -73.27 33.95 -2.91
C GLY A 25 -72.69 34.52 -4.19
N ILE A 26 -73.39 35.49 -4.79
CA ILE A 26 -73.03 36.07 -6.09
C ILE A 26 -72.41 37.44 -5.88
N THR A 27 -71.13 37.58 -6.24
CA THR A 27 -70.44 38.88 -6.28
C THR A 27 -70.26 39.36 -7.72
N CYS A 28 -70.78 40.54 -8.03
CA CYS A 28 -70.68 41.14 -9.37
C CYS A 28 -69.58 42.20 -9.42
N VAL A 29 -68.57 42.02 -10.28
CA VAL A 29 -67.51 43.01 -10.52
C VAL A 29 -67.85 43.82 -11.77
N VAL A 30 -68.27 45.07 -11.58
CA VAL A 30 -68.68 45.98 -12.66
C VAL A 30 -67.73 47.17 -12.81
N GLY A 31 -67.71 47.79 -13.99
CA GLY A 31 -66.83 48.90 -14.32
C GLY A 31 -66.67 49.10 -15.83
N PRO A 32 -66.12 50.24 -16.29
CA PRO A 32 -65.92 50.52 -17.71
C PRO A 32 -64.84 49.63 -18.33
N ASN A 33 -64.77 49.57 -19.66
CA ASN A 33 -63.72 48.82 -20.34
C ASN A 33 -62.33 49.38 -19.98
N GLY A 34 -61.37 48.49 -19.75
CA GLY A 34 -60.03 48.86 -19.30
C GLY A 34 -59.89 49.14 -17.79
N SER A 35 -60.98 49.06 -16.99
CA SER A 35 -60.92 49.31 -15.54
C SER A 35 -60.25 48.19 -14.71
N GLY A 36 -59.69 47.16 -15.36
CA GLY A 36 -59.01 46.07 -14.67
C GLY A 36 -59.92 44.96 -14.12
N LYS A 37 -61.22 44.91 -14.49
CA LYS A 37 -62.16 43.86 -14.03
C LYS A 37 -61.62 42.45 -14.26
N SER A 38 -61.16 42.18 -15.48
CA SER A 38 -60.67 40.86 -15.83
C SER A 38 -59.31 40.56 -15.18
N ASN A 39 -58.55 41.56 -14.74
CA ASN A 39 -57.32 41.37 -13.97
C ASN A 39 -57.59 40.77 -12.59
N VAL A 40 -58.81 40.93 -12.04
CA VAL A 40 -59.24 40.29 -10.79
C VAL A 40 -59.28 38.77 -10.97
N VAL A 41 -59.83 38.30 -12.09
CA VAL A 41 -59.87 36.87 -12.45
C VAL A 41 -58.47 36.34 -12.72
N ASP A 42 -57.65 37.10 -13.44
CA ASP A 42 -56.25 36.72 -13.70
C ASP A 42 -55.44 36.61 -12.40
N ALA A 43 -55.68 37.50 -11.43
CA ALA A 43 -55.01 37.47 -10.14
C ALA A 43 -55.38 36.20 -9.33
N LEU A 44 -56.66 35.83 -9.36
CA LEU A 44 -57.14 34.60 -8.71
C LEU A 44 -56.49 33.36 -9.34
N ALA A 45 -56.53 33.25 -10.68
CA ALA A 45 -55.90 32.14 -11.40
C ALA A 45 -54.38 32.10 -11.15
N TRP A 46 -53.73 33.26 -11.08
CA TRP A 46 -52.30 33.38 -10.83
C TRP A 46 -51.89 32.89 -9.44
N VAL A 47 -52.63 33.24 -8.38
CA VAL A 47 -52.37 32.75 -7.02
C VAL A 47 -52.64 31.25 -6.90
N MET A 48 -53.65 30.75 -7.61
CA MET A 48 -54.01 29.32 -7.64
C MET A 48 -53.00 28.46 -8.42
N GLY A 49 -51.91 29.04 -8.93
CA GLY A 49 -50.78 28.30 -9.49
C GLY A 49 -50.70 28.30 -11.01
N GLU A 50 -51.41 29.19 -11.70
CA GLU A 50 -51.27 29.36 -13.15
C GLU A 50 -49.88 29.94 -13.50
N GLN A 51 -49.14 29.21 -14.33
CA GLN A 51 -47.77 29.56 -14.74
C GLN A 51 -47.69 30.14 -16.15
N GLY A 52 -48.74 30.00 -16.97
CA GLY A 52 -48.74 30.53 -18.33
C GLY A 52 -48.79 32.06 -18.34
N ALA A 53 -47.79 32.72 -18.91
CA ALA A 53 -47.88 34.15 -19.17
C ALA A 53 -49.05 34.47 -20.14
N LYS A 54 -49.27 33.59 -21.14
CA LYS A 54 -50.33 33.72 -22.14
C LYS A 54 -51.74 33.62 -21.55
N SER A 55 -51.98 32.68 -20.63
CA SER A 55 -53.27 32.53 -19.94
C SER A 55 -53.60 33.76 -19.09
N LEU A 56 -52.57 34.42 -18.57
CA LEU A 56 -52.66 35.69 -17.86
C LEU A 56 -52.62 36.90 -18.79
N ARG A 57 -52.81 36.74 -20.11
CA ARG A 57 -52.82 37.86 -21.09
C ARG A 57 -51.55 38.74 -21.03
N GLY A 58 -50.41 38.12 -20.77
CA GLY A 58 -49.08 38.72 -20.82
C GLY A 58 -48.16 38.00 -21.82
N GLY A 59 -47.07 38.66 -22.22
CA GLY A 59 -46.02 38.05 -23.05
C GLY A 59 -44.99 37.29 -22.21
N LYS A 60 -44.61 37.87 -21.08
CA LYS A 60 -43.69 37.30 -20.08
C LYS A 60 -44.35 37.23 -18.71
N MET A 61 -43.83 36.37 -17.84
CA MET A 61 -44.35 36.25 -16.47
C MET A 61 -44.18 37.55 -15.68
N GLU A 62 -43.12 38.32 -15.96
CA GLU A 62 -42.87 39.64 -15.36
C GLU A 62 -43.93 40.69 -15.71
N ASP A 63 -44.70 40.50 -16.79
CA ASP A 63 -45.74 41.45 -17.24
C ASP A 63 -46.94 41.52 -16.28
N VAL A 64 -47.00 40.61 -15.28
CA VAL A 64 -47.99 40.72 -14.20
C VAL A 64 -47.62 41.81 -13.19
N ILE A 65 -46.38 42.28 -13.17
CA ILE A 65 -45.92 43.36 -12.31
C ILE A 65 -46.35 44.69 -12.90
N PHE A 66 -46.90 45.58 -12.08
CA PHE A 66 -47.28 46.93 -12.50
C PHE A 66 -46.12 47.65 -13.20
N ALA A 67 -46.31 47.91 -14.49
CA ALA A 67 -45.30 48.49 -15.38
C ALA A 67 -45.14 50.01 -15.22
N GLY A 68 -45.94 50.66 -14.38
CA GLY A 68 -45.97 52.12 -14.23
C GLY A 68 -47.00 52.78 -15.14
N THR A 69 -47.32 54.02 -14.82
CA THR A 69 -48.11 54.94 -15.65
C THR A 69 -47.41 56.30 -15.69
N SER A 70 -47.90 57.25 -16.50
CA SER A 70 -47.35 58.62 -16.56
C SER A 70 -47.28 59.33 -15.20
N GLY A 71 -48.11 58.93 -14.23
CA GLY A 71 -48.13 59.48 -12.87
C GLY A 71 -47.61 58.55 -11.76
N ARG A 72 -47.17 57.33 -12.07
CA ARG A 72 -46.68 56.37 -11.05
C ARG A 72 -45.54 55.52 -11.59
N ALA A 73 -44.45 55.44 -10.82
CA ALA A 73 -43.30 54.62 -11.14
C ALA A 73 -43.64 53.12 -11.19
N PRO A 74 -42.93 52.33 -12.03
CA PRO A 74 -43.04 50.88 -12.02
C PRO A 74 -42.69 50.28 -10.66
N LEU A 75 -43.35 49.18 -10.30
CA LEU A 75 -43.04 48.44 -9.07
C LEU A 75 -42.06 47.30 -9.35
N GLY A 76 -41.32 46.89 -8.31
CA GLY A 76 -40.33 45.80 -8.37
C GLY A 76 -40.89 44.41 -8.09
N ARG A 77 -42.14 44.33 -7.59
CA ARG A 77 -42.82 43.07 -7.27
C ARG A 77 -44.33 43.19 -7.41
N ALA A 78 -44.97 42.06 -7.67
CA ALA A 78 -46.41 41.86 -7.55
C ALA A 78 -46.68 40.84 -6.45
N GLU A 79 -47.65 41.12 -5.59
CA GLU A 79 -48.11 40.24 -4.53
C GLU A 79 -49.63 40.15 -4.62
N VAL A 80 -50.16 38.94 -4.63
CA VAL A 80 -51.60 38.70 -4.51
C VAL A 80 -51.80 37.67 -3.41
N SER A 81 -52.70 37.97 -2.48
CA SER A 81 -53.12 37.04 -1.43
C SER A 81 -54.62 36.79 -1.51
N VAL A 82 -55.01 35.54 -1.34
CA VAL A 82 -56.38 35.04 -1.46
C VAL A 82 -56.70 34.33 -0.15
N THR A 83 -57.73 34.76 0.54
CA THR A 83 -58.17 34.18 1.81
C THR A 83 -59.46 33.44 1.61
N ILE A 84 -59.46 32.15 1.94
CA ILE A 84 -60.56 31.23 1.77
C ILE A 84 -61.07 30.81 3.15
N ASP A 85 -62.38 30.86 3.35
CA ASP A 85 -63.02 30.24 4.49
C ASP A 85 -63.11 28.72 4.26
N ASN A 86 -62.52 27.95 5.18
CA ASN A 86 -62.43 26.49 5.15
C ASN A 86 -63.17 25.87 6.36
N SER A 87 -64.22 26.53 6.87
CA SER A 87 -64.97 26.04 8.03
C SER A 87 -65.67 24.70 7.79
N ASP A 88 -65.87 24.32 6.52
CA ASP A 88 -66.44 23.03 6.09
C ASP A 88 -65.39 21.93 5.85
N GLY A 89 -64.10 22.22 6.03
CA GLY A 89 -63.01 21.23 5.94
C GLY A 89 -62.77 20.69 4.53
N ALA A 90 -63.16 21.44 3.49
CA ALA A 90 -62.98 21.04 2.09
C ALA A 90 -61.51 21.04 1.65
N LEU A 91 -60.67 21.91 2.22
CA LEU A 91 -59.22 21.81 2.12
C LEU A 91 -58.69 20.85 3.18
N PRO A 92 -57.76 19.94 2.83
CA PRO A 92 -57.14 19.01 3.77
C PRO A 92 -56.08 19.73 4.64
N ILE A 93 -56.50 20.76 5.39
CA ILE A 93 -55.70 21.56 6.32
C ILE A 93 -56.55 21.85 7.56
N ASP A 94 -55.94 21.73 8.74
CA ASP A 94 -56.57 21.98 10.05
C ASP A 94 -56.76 23.48 10.40
N PHE A 95 -56.91 24.33 9.38
CA PHE A 95 -57.18 25.76 9.56
C PHE A 95 -58.57 26.09 9.02
N THR A 96 -59.35 26.82 9.81
CA THR A 96 -60.68 27.34 9.43
C THR A 96 -60.59 28.46 8.41
N GLU A 97 -59.46 29.13 8.31
CA GLU A 97 -59.18 30.19 7.34
C GLU A 97 -57.80 29.96 6.72
N VAL A 98 -57.75 29.89 5.40
CA VAL A 98 -56.54 29.59 4.63
C VAL A 98 -56.22 30.75 3.70
N THR A 99 -55.07 31.39 3.93
CA THR A 99 -54.54 32.47 3.09
C THR A 99 -53.44 31.94 2.19
N ILE A 100 -53.67 31.90 0.89
CA ILE A 100 -52.66 31.56 -0.12
C ILE A 100 -52.12 32.86 -0.70
N SER A 101 -50.80 33.06 -0.68
CA SER A 101 -50.16 34.22 -1.29
C SER A 101 -49.13 33.81 -2.32
N ARG A 102 -49.01 34.62 -3.37
CA ARG A 102 -47.95 34.50 -4.38
C ARG A 102 -47.31 35.86 -4.57
N THR A 103 -45.99 35.91 -4.48
CA THR A 103 -45.17 37.09 -4.74
C THR A 103 -44.24 36.81 -5.90
N LEU A 104 -44.21 37.67 -6.91
CA LEU A 104 -43.25 37.62 -8.02
C LEU A 104 -42.39 38.87 -8.02
N PHE A 105 -41.10 38.65 -8.12
CA PHE A 105 -40.09 39.68 -8.25
C PHE A 105 -39.66 39.84 -9.70
N ARG A 106 -39.14 41.03 -10.07
CA ARG A 106 -38.64 41.30 -11.43
C ARG A 106 -37.48 40.41 -11.87
N ASN A 107 -36.79 39.74 -10.94
CA ASN A 107 -35.76 38.76 -11.26
C ASN A 107 -36.35 37.40 -11.73
N GLY A 108 -37.68 37.28 -11.82
CA GLY A 108 -38.38 36.06 -12.21
C GLY A 108 -38.66 35.08 -11.07
N GLN A 109 -38.16 35.34 -9.86
CA GLN A 109 -38.41 34.50 -8.70
C GLN A 109 -39.85 34.66 -8.22
N SER A 110 -40.54 33.52 -8.05
CA SER A 110 -41.87 33.45 -7.43
C SER A 110 -41.77 32.78 -6.06
N ASP A 111 -42.22 33.47 -5.03
CA ASP A 111 -42.39 32.92 -3.69
C ASP A 111 -43.87 32.62 -3.44
N TYR A 112 -44.15 31.51 -2.77
CA TYR A 112 -45.50 31.05 -2.48
C TYR A 112 -45.65 30.80 -0.99
N GLN A 113 -46.77 31.24 -0.41
CA GLN A 113 -47.00 31.04 1.01
C GLN A 113 -48.42 30.55 1.29
N ILE A 114 -48.56 29.72 2.31
CA ILE A 114 -49.84 29.34 2.91
C ILE A 114 -49.80 29.83 4.36
N ASN A 115 -50.76 30.67 4.74
CA ASN A 115 -50.84 31.27 6.09
C ASN A 115 -49.55 31.98 6.54
N GLY A 116 -48.76 32.48 5.59
CA GLY A 116 -47.48 33.16 5.83
C GLY A 116 -46.26 32.24 5.85
N GLU A 117 -46.44 30.91 5.84
CA GLU A 117 -45.35 29.94 5.73
C GLU A 117 -44.97 29.70 4.27
N ASN A 118 -43.67 29.66 3.98
CA ASN A 118 -43.17 29.43 2.62
C ASN A 118 -43.41 27.99 2.19
N THR A 119 -44.05 27.80 1.05
CA THR A 119 -44.47 26.49 0.52
C THR A 119 -44.09 26.34 -0.94
N ARG A 120 -44.01 25.12 -1.46
CA ARG A 120 -43.73 24.90 -2.87
C ARG A 120 -45.02 25.02 -3.67
N LEU A 121 -44.91 25.48 -4.92
CA LEU A 121 -46.03 25.50 -5.84
C LEU A 121 -46.70 24.11 -5.99
N LEU A 122 -45.89 23.05 -5.99
CA LEU A 122 -46.41 21.68 -6.08
C LEU A 122 -47.36 21.35 -4.92
N ASP A 123 -47.01 21.79 -3.70
CA ASP A 123 -47.79 21.55 -2.50
C ASP A 123 -49.13 22.33 -2.56
N ILE A 124 -49.11 23.58 -3.05
CA ILE A 124 -50.34 24.37 -3.31
C ILE A 124 -51.22 23.73 -4.40
N GLN A 125 -50.62 23.24 -5.48
CA GLN A 125 -51.36 22.60 -6.57
C GLN A 125 -52.00 21.29 -6.11
N GLU A 126 -51.31 20.48 -5.31
CA GLU A 126 -51.85 19.24 -4.74
C GLU A 126 -53.01 19.54 -3.79
N LEU A 127 -52.85 20.54 -2.92
CA LEU A 127 -53.90 21.01 -2.02
C LEU A 127 -55.18 21.44 -2.74
N LEU A 128 -55.04 22.27 -3.77
CA LEU A 128 -56.17 22.76 -4.56
C LEU A 128 -56.78 21.66 -5.44
N SER A 129 -55.98 20.69 -5.90
CA SER A 129 -56.48 19.53 -6.64
C SER A 129 -57.33 18.62 -5.77
N ASP A 130 -56.99 18.42 -4.50
CA ASP A 130 -57.73 17.54 -3.60
C ASP A 130 -59.06 18.15 -3.13
N SER A 131 -59.14 19.48 -3.09
CA SER A 131 -60.37 20.26 -2.78
C SER A 131 -61.25 20.58 -3.99
N GLY A 132 -60.82 20.23 -5.21
CA GLY A 132 -61.58 20.47 -6.44
C GLY A 132 -61.55 21.92 -6.95
N ILE A 133 -60.62 22.75 -6.47
CA ILE A 133 -60.42 24.17 -6.86
C ILE A 133 -59.13 24.37 -7.69
N GLY A 134 -58.44 23.27 -8.02
CA GLY A 134 -57.18 23.30 -8.75
C GLY A 134 -57.25 23.77 -10.21
N ARG A 135 -56.06 23.85 -10.82
CA ARG A 135 -55.79 24.25 -12.22
C ARG A 135 -56.65 23.54 -13.27
N GLU A 136 -57.16 22.37 -12.91
CA GLU A 136 -57.90 21.42 -13.74
C GLU A 136 -59.33 21.24 -13.19
N MET A 137 -59.94 22.29 -12.66
CA MET A 137 -61.38 22.30 -12.40
C MET A 137 -61.90 23.62 -12.94
N HIS A 138 -62.93 23.55 -13.79
CA HIS A 138 -63.57 24.66 -14.51
C HIS A 138 -64.24 25.72 -13.61
N VAL A 139 -63.73 25.95 -12.40
CA VAL A 139 -64.16 26.93 -11.41
C VAL A 139 -63.86 28.36 -11.88
N ILE A 140 -62.78 28.54 -12.65
CA ILE A 140 -62.43 29.82 -13.26
C ILE A 140 -62.62 29.72 -14.77
N VAL A 141 -63.69 30.34 -15.28
CA VAL A 141 -63.95 30.44 -16.72
C VAL A 141 -63.38 31.76 -17.23
N GLY A 142 -62.23 31.68 -17.89
CA GLY A 142 -61.57 32.79 -18.57
C GLY A 142 -62.21 33.14 -19.91
N GLN A 143 -61.86 34.32 -20.43
CA GLN A 143 -62.30 34.76 -21.75
C GLN A 143 -61.77 33.80 -22.85
N GLY A 144 -62.67 33.25 -23.67
CA GLY A 144 -62.34 32.33 -24.77
C GLY A 144 -62.22 30.85 -24.39
N GLN A 145 -62.27 30.49 -23.10
CA GLN A 145 -62.28 29.08 -22.68
C GLN A 145 -63.58 28.36 -23.05
N LEU A 146 -64.71 29.08 -23.08
CA LEU A 146 -65.99 28.52 -23.51
C LEU A 146 -65.93 28.07 -24.98
N ASP A 147 -65.34 28.90 -25.85
CA ASP A 147 -65.16 28.57 -27.27
C ASP A 147 -64.24 27.36 -27.45
N ALA A 148 -63.20 27.25 -26.62
CA ALA A 148 -62.28 26.11 -26.64
C ALA A 148 -63.00 24.79 -26.28
N ILE A 149 -63.89 24.78 -25.30
CA ILE A 149 -64.69 23.59 -24.94
C ILE A 149 -65.65 23.21 -26.08
N LEU A 150 -66.27 24.20 -26.72
CA LEU A 150 -67.20 23.98 -27.83
C LEU A 150 -66.51 23.42 -29.09
N MET A 151 -65.29 23.88 -29.38
CA MET A 151 -64.48 23.44 -30.51
C MET A 151 -63.59 22.22 -30.22
N ALA A 152 -63.58 21.71 -28.98
CA ALA A 152 -62.71 20.62 -28.57
C ALA A 152 -62.99 19.30 -29.32
N ASN A 153 -61.90 18.62 -29.69
CA ASN A 153 -61.94 17.30 -30.30
C ASN A 153 -62.48 16.25 -29.31
N PRO A 154 -62.98 15.09 -29.77
CA PRO A 154 -63.50 14.05 -28.88
C PRO A 154 -62.52 13.60 -27.78
N GLU A 155 -61.22 13.54 -28.07
CA GLU A 155 -60.19 13.17 -27.09
C GLU A 155 -59.98 14.25 -26.02
N GLU A 156 -59.97 15.52 -26.41
CA GLU A 156 -59.86 16.67 -25.51
C GLU A 156 -61.11 16.80 -24.64
N ARG A 157 -62.28 16.60 -25.25
CA ARG A 157 -63.58 16.57 -24.55
C ARG A 157 -63.64 15.45 -23.53
N ARG A 158 -63.10 14.26 -23.84
CA ARG A 158 -62.96 13.18 -22.85
C ARG A 158 -62.10 13.63 -21.68
N GLY A 159 -61.01 14.35 -21.94
CA GLY A 159 -60.18 14.97 -20.89
C GLY A 159 -61.01 15.81 -19.92
N PHE A 160 -61.78 16.76 -20.44
CA PHE A 160 -62.67 17.61 -19.62
C PHE A 160 -63.71 16.81 -18.82
N ILE A 161 -64.24 15.71 -19.36
CA ILE A 161 -65.21 14.86 -18.66
C ILE A 161 -64.53 14.02 -17.56
N GLU A 162 -63.37 13.42 -17.84
CA GLU A 162 -62.58 12.66 -16.85
C GLU A 162 -62.12 13.55 -15.69
N GLU A 163 -61.82 14.79 -16.01
CA GLU A 163 -61.46 15.86 -15.07
C GLU A 163 -62.64 16.24 -14.18
N ALA A 164 -63.81 16.53 -14.78
CA ALA A 164 -65.04 16.78 -14.03
C ALA A 164 -65.48 15.58 -13.16
N ALA A 165 -65.18 14.35 -13.59
CA ALA A 165 -65.44 13.13 -12.83
C ALA A 165 -64.42 12.89 -11.69
N GLY A 166 -63.36 13.70 -11.58
CA GLY A 166 -62.34 13.58 -10.54
C GLY A 166 -61.44 12.34 -10.67
N ILE A 167 -61.46 11.65 -11.81
CA ILE A 167 -60.71 10.39 -12.04
C ILE A 167 -59.24 10.69 -12.39
N LEU A 168 -58.95 11.89 -12.88
CA LEU A 168 -57.63 12.31 -13.35
C LEU A 168 -56.54 12.17 -12.27
N LYS A 169 -56.85 12.44 -10.99
CA LYS A 169 -55.90 12.28 -9.87
C LYS A 169 -55.44 10.83 -9.71
N HIS A 170 -56.36 9.87 -9.82
CA HIS A 170 -56.05 8.45 -9.71
C HIS A 170 -55.24 7.96 -10.91
N ARG A 171 -55.56 8.48 -12.11
CA ARG A 171 -54.83 8.18 -13.34
C ARG A 171 -53.38 8.68 -13.26
N LYS A 172 -53.15 9.93 -12.84
CA LYS A 172 -51.80 10.50 -12.64
C LYS A 172 -51.01 9.73 -11.58
N ARG A 173 -51.64 9.36 -10.45
CA ARG A 173 -51.00 8.54 -9.41
C ARG A 173 -50.60 7.15 -9.94
N LYS A 174 -51.47 6.50 -10.72
CA LYS A 174 -51.17 5.22 -11.39
C LYS A 174 -49.99 5.34 -12.34
N GLU A 175 -49.96 6.36 -13.20
CA GLU A 175 -48.87 6.55 -14.16
C GLU A 175 -47.52 6.78 -13.45
N LYS A 176 -47.50 7.60 -12.40
CA LYS A 176 -46.30 7.83 -11.57
C LYS A 176 -45.81 6.52 -10.93
N ALA A 177 -46.74 5.69 -10.42
CA ALA A 177 -46.40 4.39 -9.84
C ALA A 177 -45.83 3.43 -10.88
N LEU A 178 -46.40 3.37 -12.09
CA LEU A 178 -45.91 2.54 -13.19
C LEU A 178 -44.50 2.94 -13.62
N ARG A 179 -44.24 4.24 -13.82
CA ARG A 179 -42.90 4.74 -14.13
C ARG A 179 -41.87 4.39 -13.05
N LYS A 180 -42.28 4.45 -11.78
CA LYS A 180 -41.42 4.06 -10.65
C LYS A 180 -41.13 2.55 -10.66
N LEU A 181 -42.12 1.72 -10.97
CA LEU A 181 -41.98 0.27 -11.06
C LEU A 181 -41.01 -0.12 -12.18
N GLU A 182 -41.15 0.49 -13.35
CA GLU A 182 -40.24 0.28 -14.49
C GLU A 182 -38.79 0.64 -14.15
N SER A 183 -38.57 1.78 -13.49
CA SER A 183 -37.24 2.17 -13.01
C SER A 183 -36.66 1.17 -11.99
N MET A 184 -37.49 0.68 -11.06
CA MET A 184 -37.07 -0.32 -10.07
C MET A 184 -36.72 -1.66 -10.73
N GLN A 185 -37.45 -2.06 -11.76
CA GLN A 185 -37.17 -3.29 -12.51
C GLN A 185 -35.82 -3.21 -13.23
N GLY A 186 -35.49 -2.06 -13.82
CA GLY A 186 -34.15 -1.81 -14.39
C GLY A 186 -33.03 -1.90 -13.34
N ASN A 187 -33.24 -1.32 -12.16
CA ASN A 187 -32.28 -1.42 -11.05
C ASN A 187 -32.08 -2.87 -10.59
N MET A 188 -33.16 -3.65 -10.50
CA MET A 188 -33.10 -5.06 -10.09
C MET A 188 -32.28 -5.90 -11.08
N SER A 189 -32.46 -5.70 -12.39
CA SER A 189 -31.67 -6.40 -13.42
C SER A 189 -30.18 -6.12 -13.24
N ARG A 190 -29.81 -4.86 -13.01
CA ARG A 190 -28.40 -4.47 -12.80
C ARG A 190 -27.78 -5.12 -11.57
N ILE A 191 -28.54 -5.24 -10.47
CA ILE A 191 -28.08 -5.93 -9.25
C ILE A 191 -27.87 -7.42 -9.51
N GLN A 192 -28.77 -8.05 -10.28
CA GLN A 192 -28.62 -9.45 -10.67
C GLN A 192 -27.37 -9.68 -11.52
N ASP A 193 -27.11 -8.80 -12.48
CA ASP A 193 -25.90 -8.85 -13.31
C ASP A 193 -24.63 -8.73 -12.48
N LEU A 194 -24.56 -7.75 -11.58
CA LEU A 194 -23.42 -7.58 -10.67
C LEU A 194 -23.23 -8.78 -9.75
N THR A 195 -24.33 -9.35 -9.24
CA THR A 195 -24.29 -10.55 -8.39
C THR A 195 -23.71 -11.74 -9.15
N ASN A 196 -24.09 -11.90 -10.42
CA ASN A 196 -23.58 -12.96 -11.28
C ASN A 196 -22.09 -12.76 -11.60
N GLU A 197 -21.67 -11.52 -11.85
CA GLU A 197 -20.26 -11.18 -12.05
C GLU A 197 -19.41 -11.48 -10.80
N LEU A 198 -19.85 -11.02 -9.62
CA LEU A 198 -19.15 -11.29 -8.36
C LEU A 198 -19.03 -12.79 -8.07
N ARG A 199 -20.08 -13.59 -8.36
CA ARG A 199 -20.03 -15.05 -8.25
C ARG A 199 -18.99 -15.68 -9.19
N ARG A 200 -18.82 -15.13 -10.40
CA ARG A 200 -17.78 -15.59 -11.35
C ARG A 200 -16.38 -15.26 -10.82
N GLN A 201 -16.19 -14.08 -10.22
CA GLN A 201 -14.91 -13.66 -9.63
C GLN A 201 -14.55 -14.42 -8.34
N LEU A 202 -15.54 -14.83 -7.54
CA LEU A 202 -15.31 -15.57 -6.29
C LEU A 202 -14.69 -16.96 -6.50
N ARG A 203 -15.04 -17.67 -7.58
CA ARG A 203 -14.50 -19.03 -7.86
C ARG A 203 -12.97 -19.07 -8.00
N PRO A 204 -12.32 -18.26 -8.86
CA PRO A 204 -10.86 -18.25 -8.96
C PRO A 204 -10.20 -17.75 -7.67
N LEU A 205 -10.78 -16.77 -6.99
CA LEU A 205 -10.27 -16.27 -5.71
C LEU A 205 -10.27 -17.36 -4.63
N GLY A 206 -11.33 -18.17 -4.55
CA GLY A 206 -11.39 -19.32 -3.66
C GLY A 206 -10.31 -20.35 -3.96
N LYS A 207 -10.05 -20.64 -5.25
CA LYS A 207 -8.94 -21.53 -5.64
C LYS A 207 -7.57 -20.96 -5.25
N GLN A 208 -7.35 -19.66 -5.45
CA GLN A 208 -6.12 -18.99 -5.05
C GLN A 208 -5.89 -19.04 -3.54
N ALA A 209 -6.94 -18.83 -2.73
CA ALA A 209 -6.85 -18.93 -1.29
C ALA A 209 -6.48 -20.34 -0.82
N GLU A 210 -7.04 -21.38 -1.44
CA GLU A 210 -6.70 -22.77 -1.12
C GLU A 210 -5.25 -23.12 -1.52
N VAL A 211 -4.76 -22.64 -2.66
CA VAL A 211 -3.35 -22.81 -3.05
C VAL A 211 -2.43 -22.07 -2.08
N ALA A 212 -2.77 -20.84 -1.69
CA ALA A 212 -1.98 -20.06 -0.74
C ALA A 212 -1.88 -20.73 0.64
N LYS A 213 -2.98 -21.30 1.14
CA LYS A 213 -2.98 -22.10 2.39
C LYS A 213 -2.05 -23.30 2.29
N LYS A 214 -2.11 -24.07 1.19
CA LYS A 214 -1.22 -25.22 0.97
C LYS A 214 0.25 -24.79 0.87
N ALA A 215 0.52 -23.69 0.16
CA ALA A 215 1.86 -23.16 0.03
C ALA A 215 2.45 -22.73 1.38
N ALA A 216 1.65 -22.14 2.28
CA ALA A 216 2.10 -21.76 3.62
C ALA A 216 2.53 -22.97 4.46
N VAL A 217 1.79 -24.08 4.41
CA VAL A 217 2.15 -25.34 5.07
C VAL A 217 3.45 -25.89 4.50
N ILE A 218 3.54 -26.02 3.17
CA ILE A 218 4.76 -26.52 2.50
C ILE A 218 5.97 -25.65 2.83
N GLN A 219 5.83 -24.33 2.88
CA GLN A 219 6.93 -23.44 3.26
C GLN A 219 7.36 -23.61 4.72
N ALA A 220 6.42 -23.89 5.62
CA ALA A 220 6.73 -24.20 7.01
C ALA A 220 7.53 -25.51 7.10
N ASP A 221 7.10 -26.56 6.39
CA ASP A 221 7.79 -27.85 6.35
C ASP A 221 9.20 -27.75 5.74
N VAL A 222 9.34 -27.00 4.63
CA VAL A 222 10.65 -26.75 4.01
C VAL A 222 11.56 -25.97 4.96
N ARG A 223 11.03 -25.01 5.71
CA ARG A 223 11.81 -24.25 6.69
C ARG A 223 12.28 -25.15 7.83
N ASP A 224 11.41 -26.00 8.36
CA ASP A 224 11.75 -26.94 9.42
C ASP A 224 12.82 -27.94 8.95
N ALA A 225 12.64 -28.54 7.78
CA ALA A 225 13.62 -29.46 7.19
C ALA A 225 15.00 -28.81 6.99
N LYS A 226 15.03 -27.56 6.48
CA LYS A 226 16.30 -26.80 6.35
C LYS A 226 16.96 -26.54 7.69
N LEU A 227 16.19 -26.18 8.72
CA LEU A 227 16.74 -25.95 10.05
C LEU A 227 17.35 -27.23 10.64
N ARG A 228 16.74 -28.40 10.39
CA ARG A 228 17.28 -29.69 10.81
C ARG A 228 18.61 -30.03 10.13
N ILE A 229 18.70 -29.81 8.81
CA ILE A 229 19.97 -30.02 8.07
C ILE A 229 21.05 -29.09 8.59
N LEU A 230 20.75 -27.79 8.74
CA LEU A 230 21.71 -26.83 9.29
C LEU A 230 22.15 -27.16 10.72
N ALA A 231 21.25 -27.71 11.54
CA ALA A 231 21.61 -28.16 12.88
C ALA A 231 22.58 -29.37 12.84
N ASP A 232 22.37 -30.31 11.92
CA ASP A 232 23.26 -31.45 11.70
C ASP A 232 24.64 -31.00 11.20
N ASP A 233 24.68 -30.09 10.23
CA ASP A 233 25.92 -29.48 9.74
C ASP A 233 26.70 -28.82 10.88
N ILE A 234 26.03 -28.08 11.77
CA ILE A 234 26.67 -27.45 12.94
C ILE A 234 27.26 -28.49 13.88
N LEU A 235 26.55 -29.59 14.13
CA LEU A 235 27.05 -30.66 14.99
C LEU A 235 28.28 -31.34 14.38
N ALA A 236 28.25 -31.62 13.08
CA ALA A 236 29.39 -32.16 12.35
C ALA A 236 30.61 -31.22 12.43
N TYR A 237 30.42 -29.93 12.12
CA TYR A 237 31.50 -28.95 12.19
C TYR A 237 32.05 -28.77 13.61
N ARG A 238 31.20 -28.82 14.64
CA ARG A 238 31.66 -28.79 16.03
C ARG A 238 32.50 -30.02 16.38
N SER A 239 32.05 -31.21 15.98
CA SER A 239 32.81 -32.43 16.20
C SER A 239 34.18 -32.39 15.50
N THR A 240 34.25 -31.88 14.28
CA THR A 240 35.52 -31.69 13.56
C THR A 240 36.40 -30.64 14.24
N LEU A 241 35.81 -29.53 14.70
CA LEU A 241 36.56 -28.51 15.43
C LEU A 241 37.15 -29.08 16.74
N ASP A 242 36.35 -29.84 17.49
CA ASP A 242 36.80 -30.46 18.75
C ASP A 242 37.94 -31.46 18.52
N SER A 243 37.90 -32.23 17.42
CA SER A 243 39.02 -33.13 17.06
C SER A 243 40.27 -32.36 16.65
N GLU A 244 40.15 -31.32 15.82
CA GLU A 244 41.28 -30.50 15.39
C GLU A 244 41.93 -29.77 16.57
N VAL A 245 41.12 -29.27 17.53
CA VAL A 245 41.62 -28.66 18.76
C VAL A 245 42.36 -29.68 19.62
N ALA A 246 41.85 -30.91 19.72
CA ALA A 246 42.52 -31.99 20.44
C ALA A 246 43.87 -32.34 19.78
N ASP A 247 43.89 -32.49 18.46
CA ASP A 247 45.11 -32.78 17.69
C ASP A 247 46.14 -31.65 17.79
N GLU A 248 45.70 -30.39 17.69
CA GLU A 248 46.58 -29.23 17.88
C GLU A 248 47.16 -29.21 19.30
N SER A 249 46.34 -29.50 20.32
CA SER A 249 46.81 -29.55 21.71
C SER A 249 47.84 -30.65 21.94
N ALA A 250 47.65 -31.83 21.34
CA ALA A 250 48.59 -32.95 21.39
C ALA A 250 49.90 -32.62 20.67
N LEU A 251 49.83 -32.00 19.49
CA LEU A 251 51.00 -31.52 18.74
C LEU A 251 51.78 -30.46 19.52
N ARG A 252 51.10 -29.52 20.17
CA ARG A 252 51.75 -28.51 21.03
C ARG A 252 52.46 -29.15 22.23
N ALA A 253 51.82 -30.12 22.89
CA ALA A 253 52.44 -30.86 23.98
C ALA A 253 53.69 -31.63 23.50
N ARG A 254 53.57 -32.36 22.39
CA ARG A 254 54.68 -33.12 21.80
C ARG A 254 55.83 -32.21 21.36
N ARG A 255 55.52 -31.06 20.78
CA ARG A 255 56.51 -30.05 20.44
C ARG A 255 57.25 -29.56 21.68
N SER A 256 56.53 -29.27 22.76
CA SER A 256 57.16 -28.86 24.03
C SER A 256 58.08 -29.94 24.60
N GLU A 257 57.71 -31.22 24.52
CA GLU A 257 58.59 -32.33 24.93
C GLU A 257 59.86 -32.39 24.08
N VAL A 258 59.73 -32.30 22.76
CA VAL A 258 60.87 -32.34 21.84
C VAL A 258 61.79 -31.13 22.05
N GLU A 259 61.24 -29.94 22.28
CA GLU A 259 62.03 -28.74 22.60
C GLU A 259 62.81 -28.95 23.91
N GLN A 260 62.19 -29.52 24.95
CA GLN A 260 62.88 -29.84 26.21
C GLN A 260 64.00 -30.89 26.04
N ASP A 261 63.75 -31.94 25.27
CA ASP A 261 64.75 -32.98 24.99
C ASP A 261 65.91 -32.42 24.15
N LEU A 262 65.61 -31.56 23.18
CA LEU A 262 66.62 -30.89 22.36
C LEU A 262 67.49 -29.94 23.20
N ASP A 263 66.90 -29.19 24.12
CA ASP A 263 67.66 -28.35 25.06
C ASP A 263 68.51 -29.22 26.01
N ARG A 264 68.01 -30.36 26.47
CA ARG A 264 68.80 -31.32 27.26
C ARG A 264 70.00 -31.85 26.47
N LEU A 265 69.79 -32.25 25.21
CA LEU A 265 70.85 -32.75 24.34
C LEU A 265 71.89 -31.68 24.01
N ARG A 266 71.47 -30.44 23.72
CA ARG A 266 72.37 -29.31 23.53
C ARG A 266 73.23 -29.04 24.76
N ASN A 267 72.63 -29.06 25.95
CA ASN A 267 73.38 -28.90 27.20
C ASN A 267 74.39 -30.04 27.38
N ARG A 268 74.03 -31.27 27.00
CA ARG A 268 74.94 -32.42 27.05
C ARG A 268 76.07 -32.33 26.02
N GLU A 269 75.79 -31.85 24.82
CA GLU A 269 76.80 -31.58 23.78
C GLU A 269 77.81 -30.55 24.29
N ILE A 270 77.35 -29.41 24.83
CA ILE A 270 78.22 -28.39 25.43
C ILE A 270 79.09 -28.97 26.56
N GLU A 271 78.54 -29.85 27.39
CA GLU A 271 79.30 -30.53 28.44
C GLU A 271 80.37 -31.47 27.86
N LEU A 272 80.03 -32.27 26.86
CA LEU A 272 80.96 -33.18 26.18
C LEU A 272 82.06 -32.43 25.44
N ASP A 273 81.75 -31.35 24.74
CA ASP A 273 82.73 -30.49 24.08
C ASP A 273 83.70 -29.90 25.10
N ARG A 274 83.21 -29.49 26.28
CA ARG A 274 84.06 -29.02 27.37
C ARG A 274 85.00 -30.11 27.89
N ILE A 275 84.53 -31.36 28.00
CA ILE A 275 85.37 -32.51 28.38
C ILE A 275 86.41 -32.78 27.29
N ALA A 276 86.00 -32.84 26.03
CA ALA A 276 86.87 -33.09 24.88
C ALA A 276 87.95 -32.00 24.74
N ALA A 277 87.62 -30.73 25.02
CA ALA A 277 88.59 -29.64 25.02
C ALA A 277 89.71 -29.81 26.07
N VAL A 278 89.45 -30.53 27.16
CA VAL A 278 90.45 -30.85 28.19
C VAL A 278 91.19 -32.15 27.87
N GLU A 279 90.49 -33.19 27.45
CA GLU A 279 91.05 -34.52 27.22
C GLU A 279 91.83 -34.63 25.89
N SER A 280 91.41 -33.93 24.83
CA SER A 280 92.06 -34.01 23.51
C SER A 280 93.54 -33.55 23.52
N PRO A 281 93.90 -32.42 24.16
CA PRO A 281 95.31 -32.05 24.32
C PRO A 281 96.12 -33.07 25.13
N GLN A 282 95.50 -33.68 26.16
CA GLN A 282 96.16 -34.71 26.97
C GLN A 282 96.41 -35.98 26.16
N LEU A 283 95.45 -36.40 25.35
CA LEU A 283 95.58 -37.53 24.43
C LEU A 283 96.66 -37.26 23.38
N SER A 284 96.65 -36.07 22.77
CA SER A 284 97.67 -35.66 21.80
C SER A 284 99.08 -35.69 22.41
N ALA A 285 99.25 -35.13 23.61
CA ALA A 285 100.52 -35.19 24.34
C ALA A 285 100.95 -36.63 24.67
N ALA A 286 100.01 -37.51 25.03
CA ALA A 286 100.29 -38.93 25.24
C ALA A 286 100.70 -39.65 23.95
N GLN A 287 100.05 -39.35 22.82
CA GLN A 287 100.39 -39.89 21.50
C GLN A 287 101.78 -39.41 21.03
N ASP A 288 102.07 -38.12 21.15
CA ASP A 288 103.40 -37.56 20.84
C ASP A 288 104.49 -38.22 21.68
N ASN A 289 104.24 -38.40 22.98
CA ASN A 289 105.16 -39.14 23.85
C ASN A 289 105.35 -40.59 23.39
N TYR A 290 104.28 -41.29 23.01
CA TYR A 290 104.35 -42.65 22.49
C TYR A 290 105.15 -42.73 21.17
N TYR A 291 104.90 -41.83 20.23
CA TYR A 291 105.65 -41.77 18.96
C TYR A 291 107.12 -41.43 19.18
N ASN A 292 107.42 -40.48 20.08
CA ASN A 292 108.80 -40.13 20.45
C ASN A 292 109.55 -41.32 21.06
N LEU A 293 108.93 -42.03 22.01
CA LEU A 293 109.50 -43.23 22.63
C LEU A 293 109.69 -44.36 21.61
N THR A 294 108.75 -44.55 20.69
CA THR A 294 108.86 -45.56 19.64
C THR A 294 109.98 -45.21 18.64
N GLY A 295 110.11 -43.94 18.26
CA GLY A 295 111.19 -43.46 17.41
C GLY A 295 112.57 -43.59 18.07
N GLN A 296 112.67 -43.30 19.37
CA GLN A 296 113.87 -43.55 20.17
C GLN A 296 114.22 -45.05 20.19
N ARG A 297 113.21 -45.91 20.39
CA ARG A 297 113.39 -47.37 20.38
C ARG A 297 113.91 -47.87 19.02
N GLU A 298 113.35 -47.41 17.91
CA GLU A 298 113.82 -47.81 16.57
C GLU A 298 115.23 -47.27 16.27
N LYS A 299 115.58 -46.05 16.71
CA LYS A 299 116.97 -45.55 16.60
C LYS A 299 117.96 -46.43 17.37
N LEU A 300 117.64 -46.79 18.61
CA LEU A 300 118.47 -47.68 19.42
C LEU A 300 118.62 -49.05 18.76
N ARG A 301 117.53 -49.60 18.21
CA ARG A 301 117.55 -50.85 17.47
C ARG A 301 118.40 -50.77 16.19
N GLY A 302 118.32 -49.66 15.47
CA GLY A 302 119.18 -49.37 14.32
C GLY A 302 120.66 -49.30 14.69
N THR A 303 121.00 -48.61 15.80
CA THR A 303 122.39 -48.58 16.30
C THR A 303 122.87 -49.94 16.77
N GLN A 304 121.99 -50.74 17.35
CA GLN A 304 122.31 -52.10 17.78
C GLN A 304 122.62 -52.99 16.58
N ASN A 305 121.80 -52.93 15.52
CA ASN A 305 122.05 -53.67 14.28
C ASN A 305 123.36 -53.25 13.61
N LEU A 306 123.65 -51.94 13.52
CA LEU A 306 124.90 -51.44 12.94
C LEU A 306 126.13 -51.86 13.77
N ALA A 307 126.01 -51.86 15.10
CA ALA A 307 127.07 -52.36 15.97
C ALA A 307 127.29 -53.87 15.80
N SER A 308 126.22 -54.64 15.62
CA SER A 308 126.29 -56.07 15.31
C SER A 308 126.92 -56.35 13.95
N GLU A 309 126.62 -55.56 12.91
CA GLU A 309 127.29 -55.68 11.60
C GLU A 309 128.77 -55.32 11.67
N ARG A 310 129.15 -54.23 12.36
CA ARG A 310 130.56 -53.87 12.54
C ARG A 310 131.34 -54.92 13.33
N ALA A 311 130.74 -55.50 14.37
CA ALA A 311 131.35 -56.59 15.12
C ALA A 311 131.57 -57.83 14.23
N ARG A 312 130.67 -58.08 13.28
CA ARG A 312 130.78 -59.18 12.32
C ARG A 312 131.92 -58.95 11.32
N PHE A 313 132.01 -57.74 10.76
CA PHE A 313 133.10 -57.37 9.84
C PHE A 313 134.49 -57.41 10.50
N LEU A 314 134.62 -56.91 11.73
CA LEU A 314 135.89 -56.96 12.48
C LEU A 314 136.29 -58.40 12.86
N ALA A 315 135.32 -59.31 13.03
CA ALA A 315 135.60 -60.73 13.25
C ALA A 315 136.08 -61.42 11.96
N GLU A 316 135.57 -61.03 10.79
CA GLU A 316 136.02 -61.54 9.49
C GLU A 316 137.44 -61.04 9.11
N GLU A 317 137.76 -59.76 9.33
CA GLU A 317 139.13 -59.22 9.12
C GLU A 317 140.17 -59.86 10.06
N ALA A 318 139.79 -60.18 11.30
CA ALA A 318 140.68 -60.83 12.26
C ALA A 318 140.96 -62.32 11.93
N GLU A 319 140.08 -62.96 11.15
CA GLU A 319 140.22 -64.36 10.76
C GLU A 319 141.05 -64.53 9.48
N GLU A 320 140.96 -63.59 8.52
CA GLU A 320 141.82 -63.58 7.32
C GLU A 320 143.30 -63.26 7.64
N ALA A 321 143.57 -62.47 8.69
CA ALA A 321 144.93 -62.14 9.12
C ALA A 321 145.65 -63.29 9.88
N ARG A 322 144.94 -64.34 10.31
CA ARG A 322 145.51 -65.49 11.05
C ARG A 322 145.94 -66.66 10.15
N THR A 323 145.52 -66.69 8.89
CA THR A 323 145.78 -67.81 7.95
C THR A 323 147.00 -67.61 7.04
N THR A 324 147.77 -66.53 7.21
CA THR A 324 148.97 -66.22 6.40
C THR A 324 150.21 -66.04 7.29
N GLY A 325 150.79 -67.16 7.77
CA GLY A 325 152.08 -67.14 8.48
C GLY A 325 152.73 -68.52 8.61
N ARG A 326 153.77 -68.77 7.81
CA ARG A 326 154.58 -70.00 7.72
C ARG A 326 155.57 -70.08 8.91
N ASP A 327 155.66 -71.24 9.57
CA ASP A 327 156.55 -71.50 10.73
C ASP A 327 158.03 -71.65 10.31
N PRO A 328 158.97 -70.85 10.86
CA PRO A 328 160.38 -70.78 10.45
C PRO A 328 161.28 -71.99 10.78
N VAL A 329 160.83 -72.96 11.58
CA VAL A 329 161.69 -74.07 12.05
C VAL A 329 161.83 -75.22 11.04
N ALA A 330 160.91 -75.33 10.07
CA ALA A 330 160.92 -76.39 9.06
C ALA A 330 161.93 -76.16 7.91
N MET A 331 162.44 -74.93 7.74
CA MET A 331 163.38 -74.61 6.65
C MET A 331 164.85 -74.94 6.95
N GLU A 332 165.25 -75.16 8.21
CA GLU A 332 166.63 -75.53 8.55
C GLU A 332 166.90 -77.05 8.46
N SER A 333 165.86 -77.90 8.43
CA SER A 333 166.02 -79.36 8.33
C SER A 333 166.09 -79.91 6.91
N GLU A 334 165.60 -79.18 5.89
CA GLU A 334 165.76 -79.58 4.48
C GLU A 334 167.16 -79.23 3.90
N ALA A 335 167.96 -78.45 4.62
CA ALA A 335 169.35 -78.12 4.29
C ALA A 335 170.38 -79.17 4.77
N ARG A 336 169.94 -80.39 5.13
CA ARG A 336 170.84 -81.49 5.55
C ARG A 336 170.66 -82.81 4.79
N GLU A 337 169.79 -82.89 3.78
CA GLU A 337 169.66 -84.07 2.89
C GLU A 337 169.83 -83.79 1.39
N LEU A 338 170.42 -82.64 1.03
CA LEU A 338 171.09 -82.40 -0.26
C LEU A 338 172.38 -81.61 0.01
#